data_AF-Q7QFP9-F1
#
_entry.id   AF-Q7QFP9-F1
#
_cell.length_a   1.000
_cell.length_b   1.000
_cell.length_c   1.000
_cell.angle_alpha   90.00
_cell.angle_beta   90.00
_cell.angle_gamma   90.00
#
_symmetry.space_group_name_H-M   'P 1'
#
loop_
_entity.id
_entity.type
_entity.pdbx_description
1 polymer ?
#
loop_
_entity_poly.entity_id
_entity_poly.type
_entity_poly.pdbx_seq_one_letter_code
_entity_poly.pdbx_strand_id
1 'polypeptide(L)'
;MAVLCSASSAACTLQVPETMITRLLQADQPAGGCAAAWDSLLSRLEQMRHNLTGCSERETTNPAPPDDTRTNAPCQLLLNELQRKGNQTLLQLDKEMASKALYERIELAKVVQDQDRIQQAIETMRTEQRNHRQQLLLLYLDAADLRRALHQYKLLVAQGDRHLPQQIVKFVYAAPRHENRRLENLLDLVRQLPARQDQRTLYQLLQPEIMKRPTQNQSTLAMLTALEMGQVVEGNGELKKQQDAMYQLVLKRWMFLCLAGQYREIVQFATKHPRLFEQIGAKIATIHPKYWWKFSFTQFVTYPNLLPLPEQRLEAFRTIMKQLKQRNGKFFADHLAKLAPQIERCEQFLRQQKKELEWKDELVKLKGQFADFDRRKDYAYYLKNSKALIKKYADAAKQNKNRQPGRRGGLAGRR
;
A
#
# COMPACT_ATOMS: atom_id res chain seq x y z
N MET A 1 -11.19 80.98 61.89
CA MET A 1 -11.71 81.61 63.12
C MET A 1 -11.74 80.56 64.23
N ALA A 2 -11.42 81.00 65.45
CA ALA A 2 -11.66 80.34 66.75
C ALA A 2 -10.83 79.09 67.11
N VAL A 3 -9.64 79.38 67.64
CA VAL A 3 -8.95 78.92 68.87
C VAL A 3 -9.31 77.56 69.54
N LEU A 4 -8.23 76.90 69.99
CA LEU A 4 -8.00 76.25 71.31
C LEU A 4 -7.64 74.77 71.24
N CYS A 5 -6.42 74.47 71.72
CA CYS A 5 -5.99 73.14 72.12
C CYS A 5 -6.98 72.50 73.12
N SER A 6 -7.23 71.20 72.95
CA SER A 6 -7.48 70.33 74.09
C SER A 6 -6.76 69.00 73.88
N ALA A 7 -6.04 68.61 74.93
CA ALA A 7 -5.16 67.45 74.96
C ALA A 7 -5.96 66.15 74.78
N SER A 8 -5.56 65.33 73.81
CA SER A 8 -5.76 63.89 73.85
C SER A 8 -4.62 63.23 73.06
N SER A 9 -4.10 62.14 73.61
CA SER A 9 -2.99 61.35 73.06
C SER A 9 -3.22 61.04 71.58
N ALA A 10 -2.54 61.75 70.68
CA ALA A 10 -2.64 61.46 69.26
C ALA A 10 -1.91 60.14 68.99
N ALA A 11 -2.67 59.05 68.88
CA ALA A 11 -2.20 57.81 68.29
C ALA A 11 -1.62 58.15 66.90
N CYS A 12 -0.32 57.96 66.73
CA CYS A 12 0.36 58.17 65.46
C CYS A 12 -0.14 57.09 64.48
N THR A 13 -1.18 57.39 63.71
CA THR A 13 -1.72 56.49 62.69
C THR A 13 -0.84 56.55 61.45
N LEU A 14 0.13 55.64 61.38
CA LEU A 14 0.90 55.36 60.17
C LEU A 14 -0.04 54.74 59.13
N GLN A 15 -0.45 55.53 58.14
CA GLN A 15 -1.14 55.01 56.96
C GLN A 15 -0.13 54.24 56.11
N VAL A 16 -0.19 52.91 56.19
CA VAL A 16 0.56 52.04 55.30
C VAL A 16 -0.24 51.94 53.98
N PRO A 17 0.28 52.46 52.86
CA PRO A 17 -0.41 52.35 51.59
C PRO A 17 -0.56 50.86 51.21
N GLU A 18 -1.72 50.48 50.71
CA GLU A 18 -2.10 49.11 50.35
C GLU A 18 -1.12 48.45 49.37
N THR A 19 -0.40 49.28 48.59
CA THR A 19 0.67 48.90 47.67
C THR A 19 1.94 48.37 48.35
N MET A 20 2.22 48.76 49.60
CA MET A 20 3.33 48.19 50.40
C MET A 20 2.97 46.80 50.94
N ILE A 21 1.71 46.58 51.32
CA ILE A 21 1.23 45.30 51.86
C ILE A 21 1.14 44.26 50.74
N THR A 22 0.62 44.63 49.58
CA THR A 22 0.52 43.74 48.41
C THR A 22 1.88 43.33 47.84
N ARG A 23 2.93 44.17 47.96
CA ARG A 23 4.30 43.82 47.53
C ARG A 23 4.99 42.80 48.44
N LEU A 24 4.70 42.80 49.73
CA LEU A 24 5.18 41.76 50.67
C LEU A 24 4.55 40.39 50.35
N LEU A 25 3.34 40.38 49.79
CA LEU A 25 2.63 39.17 49.40
C LEU A 25 3.03 38.62 48.03
N GLN A 26 3.67 39.43 47.17
CA GLN A 26 4.08 39.06 45.81
C GLN A 26 5.59 38.79 45.65
N ALA A 27 6.40 39.01 46.69
CA ALA A 27 7.82 38.68 46.64
C ALA A 27 8.01 37.15 46.70
N ASP A 28 8.52 36.56 45.62
CA ASP A 28 8.90 35.15 45.59
C ASP A 28 9.82 34.81 46.77
N GLN A 29 9.57 33.63 47.36
CA GLN A 29 10.08 33.20 48.66
C GLN A 29 11.58 33.54 48.87
N PRO A 30 11.93 34.35 49.88
CA PRO A 30 13.33 34.53 50.25
C PRO A 30 13.89 33.21 50.79
N ALA A 31 15.20 32.99 50.62
CA ALA A 31 15.91 31.73 50.85
C ALA A 31 15.80 31.10 52.27
N GLY A 32 15.03 31.69 53.19
CA GLY A 32 14.70 31.17 54.53
C GLY A 32 13.20 30.95 54.79
N GLY A 33 12.34 31.05 53.77
CA GLY A 33 10.88 30.90 53.87
C GLY A 33 10.16 32.13 54.45
N CYS A 34 8.82 32.16 54.34
CA CYS A 34 8.00 33.29 54.81
C CYS A 34 8.14 33.59 56.31
N ALA A 35 8.43 32.58 57.15
CA ALA A 35 8.58 32.75 58.59
C ALA A 35 9.79 33.64 58.95
N ALA A 36 10.95 33.38 58.35
CA ALA A 36 12.15 34.19 58.58
C ALA A 36 11.99 35.63 58.04
N ALA A 37 11.28 35.78 56.92
CA ALA A 37 10.93 37.09 56.38
C ALA A 37 9.97 37.86 57.30
N TRP A 38 8.99 37.16 57.89
CA TRP A 38 8.04 37.71 58.85
C TRP A 38 8.71 38.12 60.16
N ASP A 39 9.57 37.27 60.72
CA ASP A 39 10.32 37.58 61.94
C ASP A 39 11.27 38.76 61.74
N SER A 40 11.92 38.85 60.57
CA SER A 40 12.76 40.00 60.23
C SER A 40 11.95 41.28 59.98
N LEU A 41 10.71 41.17 59.49
CA LEU A 41 9.81 42.32 59.34
C LEU A 41 9.35 42.79 60.73
N LEU A 42 8.96 41.84 61.59
CA LEU A 42 8.50 42.11 62.96
C LEU A 42 9.59 42.79 63.77
N SER A 43 10.83 42.28 63.73
CA SER A 43 11.96 42.89 64.46
C SER A 43 12.28 44.30 63.96
N ARG A 44 12.16 44.55 62.65
CA ARG A 44 12.35 45.89 62.07
C ARG A 44 11.22 46.83 62.46
N LEU A 45 9.98 46.36 62.52
CA LEU A 45 8.83 47.14 62.99
C LEU A 45 8.97 47.48 64.48
N GLU A 46 9.44 46.55 65.30
CA GLU A 46 9.75 46.78 66.71
C GLU A 46 10.88 47.79 66.90
N GLN A 47 11.96 47.67 66.13
CA GLN A 47 13.05 48.67 66.11
C GLN A 47 12.55 50.04 65.65
N MET A 48 11.71 50.09 64.61
CA MET A 48 11.16 51.34 64.09
C MET A 48 10.24 51.99 65.13
N ARG A 49 9.41 51.20 65.81
CA ARG A 49 8.59 51.65 66.93
C ARG A 49 9.47 52.20 68.05
N HIS A 50 10.50 51.47 68.49
CA HIS A 50 11.44 51.96 69.51
C HIS A 50 12.11 53.29 69.11
N ASN A 51 12.57 53.40 67.86
CA ASN A 51 13.22 54.61 67.34
C ASN A 51 12.25 55.79 67.24
N LEU A 52 10.99 55.57 66.83
CA LEU A 52 9.94 56.59 66.80
C LEU A 52 9.51 57.02 68.21
N THR A 53 9.47 56.08 69.16
CA THR A 53 9.14 56.36 70.57
C THR A 53 10.24 57.23 71.20
N GLY A 54 11.52 56.88 70.99
CA GLY A 54 12.65 57.72 71.45
C GLY A 54 12.76 59.07 70.72
N CYS A 55 12.17 59.20 69.53
CA CYS A 55 12.05 60.47 68.81
C CYS A 55 10.97 61.38 69.41
N SER A 56 9.80 60.80 69.72
CA SER A 56 8.70 61.48 70.43
C SER A 56 9.14 61.96 71.81
N GLU A 57 9.88 61.16 72.56
CA GLU A 57 10.38 61.53 73.88
C GLU A 57 11.33 62.74 73.81
N ARG A 58 12.18 62.82 72.79
CA ARG A 58 13.10 63.95 72.58
C ARG A 58 12.40 65.26 72.23
N GLU A 59 11.33 65.21 71.44
CA GLU A 59 10.49 66.40 71.18
C GLU A 59 9.77 66.89 72.44
N THR A 60 9.44 65.99 73.38
CA THR A 60 8.76 66.37 74.63
C THR A 60 9.68 66.93 75.74
N THR A 61 10.97 66.60 75.74
CA THR A 61 11.91 67.03 76.81
C THR A 61 12.65 68.35 76.56
N ASN A 62 12.55 68.97 75.38
CA ASN A 62 13.16 70.28 75.10
C ASN A 62 12.20 71.16 74.26
N PRO A 63 11.34 71.99 74.90
CA PRO A 63 10.59 73.00 74.19
C PRO A 63 11.52 74.18 73.89
N ALA A 64 11.96 74.35 72.64
CA ALA A 64 12.62 75.59 72.22
C ALA A 64 11.62 76.77 72.21
N PRO A 65 12.05 78.03 72.45
CA PRO A 65 11.19 79.21 72.45
C PRO A 65 10.61 79.50 71.05
N PRO A 66 9.56 80.35 70.96
CA PRO A 66 8.69 80.46 69.78
C PRO A 66 9.27 81.35 68.68
N ASP A 67 10.49 81.09 68.21
CA ASP A 67 11.01 81.78 67.02
C ASP A 67 12.08 81.05 66.19
N ASP A 68 12.30 79.75 66.40
CA ASP A 68 13.25 78.99 65.58
C ASP A 68 12.58 77.83 64.84
N THR A 69 12.64 77.90 63.51
CA THR A 69 12.18 76.91 62.51
C THR A 69 13.03 75.63 62.48
N ARG A 70 13.57 75.20 63.62
CA ARG A 70 14.47 74.06 63.72
C ARG A 70 14.19 73.27 65.00
N THR A 71 13.47 72.14 64.86
CA THR A 71 13.85 70.82 65.45
C THR A 71 12.87 69.65 65.26
N ASN A 72 11.94 69.66 64.28
CA ASN A 72 11.36 68.38 63.76
C ASN A 72 12.38 67.61 62.87
N ALA A 73 13.58 68.17 62.70
CA ALA A 73 14.61 67.68 61.81
C ALA A 73 15.05 66.23 62.07
N PRO A 74 15.24 65.72 63.30
CA PRO A 74 15.84 64.39 63.49
C PRO A 74 14.96 63.24 63.00
N CYS A 75 13.66 63.29 63.29
CA CYS A 75 12.72 62.20 63.01
C CYS A 75 12.23 62.22 61.56
N GLN A 76 11.98 63.41 61.01
CA GLN A 76 11.71 63.57 59.57
C GLN A 76 12.93 63.24 58.71
N LEU A 77 14.15 63.55 59.16
CA LEU A 77 15.37 63.08 58.48
C LEU A 77 15.44 61.56 58.47
N LEU A 78 15.18 60.90 59.62
CA LEU A 78 15.20 59.44 59.71
C LEU A 78 14.14 58.78 58.81
N LEU A 79 12.91 59.31 58.80
CA LEU A 79 11.83 58.82 57.93
C LEU A 79 12.16 59.03 56.45
N ASN A 80 12.65 60.21 56.08
CA ASN A 80 13.07 60.51 54.72
C ASN A 80 14.24 59.61 54.29
N GLU A 81 15.16 59.29 55.19
CA GLU A 81 16.28 58.38 54.94
C GLU A 81 15.80 56.93 54.75
N LEU A 82 14.87 56.45 55.58
CA LEU A 82 14.25 55.14 55.45
C LEU A 82 13.41 55.01 54.17
N GLN A 83 12.63 56.03 53.83
CA GLN A 83 11.88 56.10 52.57
C GLN A 83 12.82 56.10 51.37
N ARG A 84 13.91 56.87 51.42
CA ARG A 84 14.92 56.89 50.37
C ARG A 84 15.61 55.53 50.23
N LYS A 85 15.98 54.88 51.33
CA LYS A 85 16.54 53.51 51.34
C LYS A 85 15.55 52.50 50.77
N GLY A 86 14.28 52.55 51.17
CA GLY A 86 13.20 51.70 50.66
C GLY A 86 12.98 51.85 49.15
N ASN A 87 12.92 53.09 48.66
CA ASN A 87 12.79 53.38 47.24
C ASN A 87 14.02 52.93 46.44
N GLN A 88 15.23 53.08 46.99
CA GLN A 88 16.46 52.56 46.38
C GLN A 88 16.46 51.04 46.29
N THR A 89 16.05 50.34 47.35
CA THR A 89 15.95 48.87 47.33
C THR A 89 14.88 48.39 46.35
N LEU A 90 13.75 49.09 46.23
CA LEU A 90 12.71 48.76 45.25
C LEU A 90 13.22 48.91 43.81
N LEU A 91 13.94 50.00 43.51
CA LEU A 91 14.53 50.20 42.19
C LEU A 91 15.59 49.15 41.86
N GLN A 92 16.36 48.70 42.85
CA GLN A 92 17.32 47.60 42.67
C GLN A 92 16.59 46.28 42.40
N LEU A 93 15.56 45.97 43.18
CA LEU A 93 14.76 44.76 43.01
C LEU A 93 14.05 44.72 41.64
N ASP A 94 13.43 45.84 41.22
CA ASP A 94 12.78 45.94 39.91
C ASP A 94 13.77 45.73 38.77
N LYS A 95 14.99 46.28 38.89
CA LYS A 95 16.06 46.07 37.90
C LYS A 95 16.52 44.62 37.85
N GLU A 96 16.68 43.97 39.01
CA GLU A 96 17.06 42.56 39.10
C GLU A 96 15.95 41.62 38.58
N MET A 97 14.69 41.90 38.89
CA MET A 97 13.56 41.15 38.37
C MET A 97 13.43 41.31 36.86
N ALA A 98 13.60 42.54 36.33
CA ALA A 98 13.58 42.79 34.90
C ALA A 98 14.75 42.09 34.18
N SER A 99 15.95 42.08 34.77
CA SER A 99 17.11 41.40 34.17
C SER A 99 16.96 39.88 34.18
N LYS A 100 16.45 39.29 35.26
CA LYS A 100 16.10 37.86 35.33
C LYS A 100 15.02 37.50 34.31
N ALA A 101 13.95 38.27 34.23
CA ALA A 101 12.88 38.04 33.26
C ALA A 101 13.36 38.14 31.80
N LEU A 102 14.30 39.06 31.51
CA LEU A 102 14.94 39.15 30.20
C LEU A 102 15.80 37.92 29.91
N TYR A 103 16.62 37.49 30.87
CA TYR A 103 17.47 36.30 30.73
C TYR A 103 16.63 35.04 30.45
N GLU A 104 15.59 34.80 31.25
CA GLU A 104 14.67 33.66 31.05
C GLU A 104 13.98 33.72 29.68
N ARG A 105 13.56 34.90 29.21
CA ARG A 105 13.00 35.07 27.86
C ARG A 105 14.00 34.68 26.77
N ILE A 106 15.27 35.04 26.93
CA ILE A 106 16.33 34.69 25.97
C ILE A 106 16.58 33.17 25.98
N GLU A 107 16.66 32.55 27.16
CA GLU A 107 16.84 31.10 27.27
C GLU A 107 15.64 30.33 26.71
N LEU A 108 14.41 30.76 27.00
CA LEU A 108 13.21 30.17 26.39
C LEU A 108 13.22 30.29 24.86
N ALA A 109 13.64 31.43 24.31
CA ALA A 109 13.76 31.61 22.87
C ALA A 109 14.79 30.66 22.24
N LYS A 110 15.92 30.41 22.92
CA LYS A 110 16.92 29.42 22.48
C LYS A 110 16.36 28.01 22.51
N VAL A 111 15.67 27.62 23.59
CA VAL A 111 15.06 26.29 23.72
C VAL A 111 14.03 26.04 22.63
N VAL A 112 13.17 27.02 22.32
CA VAL A 112 12.20 26.93 21.21
C VAL A 112 12.92 26.75 19.87
N GLN A 113 13.99 27.51 19.63
CA GLN A 113 14.77 27.38 18.40
C GLN A 113 15.43 25.99 18.27
N ASP A 114 15.97 25.46 19.37
CA ASP A 114 16.57 24.13 19.37
C ASP A 114 15.52 23.02 19.23
N GLN A 115 14.33 23.20 19.81
CA GLN A 115 13.19 22.30 19.60
C GLN A 115 12.80 22.25 18.11
N ASP A 116 12.68 23.41 17.45
CA ASP A 116 12.36 23.48 16.02
C ASP A 116 13.42 22.77 15.17
N ARG A 117 14.72 22.96 15.49
CA ARG A 117 15.83 22.27 14.81
C ARG A 117 15.77 20.75 14.98
N ILE A 118 15.51 20.27 16.19
CA ILE A 118 15.37 18.83 16.47
C ILE A 118 14.16 18.27 15.71
N GLN A 119 13.05 19.00 15.67
CA GLN A 119 11.85 18.56 14.97
C GLN A 119 12.09 18.45 13.45
N GLN A 120 12.78 19.42 12.85
CA GLN A 120 13.23 19.34 11.46
C GLN A 120 14.15 18.13 11.22
N ALA A 121 15.13 17.89 12.10
CA ALA A 121 16.02 16.73 11.97
C ALA A 121 15.26 15.40 12.04
N ILE A 122 14.26 15.29 12.92
CA ILE A 122 13.39 14.11 13.02
C ILE A 122 12.61 13.90 11.71
N GLU A 123 12.07 14.97 11.12
CA GLU A 123 11.37 14.89 9.84
C GLU A 123 12.29 14.43 8.71
N THR A 124 13.50 15.00 8.62
CA THR A 124 14.52 14.55 7.66
C THR A 124 14.82 13.07 7.82
N MET A 125 15.15 12.61 9.04
CA MET A 125 15.42 11.19 9.30
C MET A 125 14.23 10.28 8.94
N ARG A 126 12.98 10.72 9.22
CA ARG A 126 11.79 9.95 8.83
C ARG A 126 11.68 9.80 7.31
N THR A 127 11.96 10.87 6.56
CA THR A 127 11.95 10.81 5.09
C THR A 127 13.07 9.93 4.54
N GLU A 128 14.28 10.02 5.10
CA GLU A 128 15.40 9.16 4.73
C GLU A 128 15.09 7.70 5.02
N GLN A 129 14.56 7.38 6.20
CA GLN A 129 14.18 6.01 6.54
C GLN A 129 13.13 5.45 5.56
N ARG A 130 12.14 6.25 5.18
CA ARG A 130 11.13 5.86 4.19
C ARG A 130 11.78 5.59 2.83
N ASN A 131 12.68 6.46 2.37
CA ASN A 131 13.40 6.29 1.11
C ASN A 131 14.25 5.02 1.10
N HIS A 132 14.96 4.72 2.21
CA HIS A 132 15.73 3.48 2.35
C HIS A 132 14.82 2.24 2.30
N ARG A 133 13.67 2.27 2.97
CA ARG A 133 12.69 1.16 2.91
C ARG A 133 12.13 0.95 1.51
N GLN A 134 11.84 2.04 0.79
CA GLN A 134 11.42 1.95 -0.62
C GLN A 134 12.53 1.30 -1.46
N GLN A 135 13.78 1.74 -1.34
CA GLN A 135 14.90 1.13 -2.07
C GLN A 135 15.07 -0.35 -1.75
N LEU A 136 14.99 -0.72 -0.47
CA LEU A 136 15.05 -2.13 -0.05
C LEU A 136 13.90 -2.95 -0.62
N LEU A 137 12.67 -2.43 -0.63
CA LEU A 137 11.54 -3.09 -1.27
C LEU A 137 11.84 -3.38 -2.75
N LEU A 138 12.32 -2.39 -3.49
CA LEU A 138 12.60 -2.52 -4.92
C LEU A 138 13.76 -3.50 -5.18
N LEU A 139 14.79 -3.49 -4.34
CA LEU A 139 15.91 -4.44 -4.40
C LEU A 139 15.45 -5.87 -4.14
N TYR A 140 14.66 -6.09 -3.08
CA TYR A 140 14.12 -7.42 -2.78
C TYR A 140 13.16 -7.91 -3.85
N LEU A 141 12.37 -7.00 -4.45
CA LEU A 141 11.53 -7.30 -5.60
C LEU A 141 12.37 -7.74 -6.82
N ASP A 142 13.48 -7.06 -7.13
CA ASP A 142 14.38 -7.44 -8.22
C ASP A 142 15.04 -8.80 -7.97
N ALA A 143 15.42 -9.05 -6.71
CA ALA A 143 16.03 -10.29 -6.25
C ALA A 143 15.04 -11.47 -6.10
N ALA A 144 13.73 -11.25 -6.32
CA ALA A 144 12.66 -12.23 -6.06
C ALA A 144 12.59 -12.72 -4.60
N ASP A 145 13.06 -11.93 -3.63
CA ASP A 145 12.89 -12.21 -2.20
C ASP A 145 11.53 -11.69 -1.72
N LEU A 146 10.50 -12.50 -2.00
CA LEU A 146 9.10 -12.19 -1.71
C LEU A 146 8.83 -11.92 -0.23
N ARG A 147 9.51 -12.65 0.67
CA ARG A 147 9.29 -12.50 2.12
C ARG A 147 9.74 -11.13 2.60
N ARG A 148 10.96 -10.72 2.21
CA ARG A 148 11.49 -9.41 2.59
C ARG A 148 10.78 -8.27 1.86
N ALA A 149 10.44 -8.45 0.58
CA ALA A 149 9.66 -7.48 -0.17
C ALA A 149 8.29 -7.24 0.49
N LEU A 150 7.56 -8.29 0.84
CA LEU A 150 6.25 -8.17 1.51
C LEU A 150 6.37 -7.48 2.87
N HIS A 151 7.42 -7.76 3.63
CA HIS A 151 7.68 -7.09 4.91
C HIS A 151 7.86 -5.57 4.73
N GLN A 152 8.73 -5.15 3.79
CA GLN A 152 8.94 -3.74 3.50
C GLN A 152 7.68 -3.05 2.96
N TYR A 153 6.93 -3.74 2.11
CA TYR A 153 5.65 -3.24 1.58
C TYR A 153 4.68 -2.91 2.72
N LYS A 154 4.49 -3.83 3.67
CA LYS A 154 3.60 -3.62 4.84
C LYS A 154 4.02 -2.42 5.68
N LEU A 155 5.32 -2.25 5.92
CA LEU A 155 5.84 -1.10 6.67
C LEU A 155 5.56 0.22 5.96
N LEU A 156 5.74 0.28 4.63
CA LEU A 156 5.51 1.49 3.84
C LEU A 156 4.02 1.83 3.73
N VAL A 157 3.15 0.82 3.62
CA VAL A 157 1.69 1.02 3.66
C VAL A 157 1.24 1.54 5.03
N ALA A 158 1.77 0.98 6.13
CA ALA A 158 1.48 1.46 7.48
C ALA A 158 1.93 2.91 7.71
N GLN A 159 2.96 3.37 6.99
CA GLN A 159 3.42 4.77 6.99
C GLN A 159 2.59 5.70 6.09
N GLY A 160 1.56 5.19 5.42
CA GLY A 160 0.65 6.00 4.59
C GLY A 160 1.25 6.42 3.25
N ASP A 161 2.18 5.65 2.68
CA ASP A 161 2.81 5.97 1.40
C ASP A 161 1.85 5.82 0.21
N ARG A 162 1.17 6.91 -0.16
CA ARG A 162 0.20 6.95 -1.27
C ARG A 162 0.82 6.73 -2.66
N HIS A 163 2.12 6.96 -2.82
CA HIS A 163 2.82 6.88 -4.12
C HIS A 163 3.51 5.53 -4.35
N LEU A 164 3.50 4.67 -3.35
CA LEU A 164 4.18 3.38 -3.37
C LEU A 164 3.78 2.51 -4.58
N PRO A 165 2.49 2.33 -4.94
CA PRO A 165 2.12 1.51 -6.09
C PRO A 165 2.71 2.02 -7.41
N GLN A 166 2.68 3.34 -7.63
CA GLN A 166 3.22 3.96 -8.84
C GLN A 166 4.74 3.82 -8.91
N GLN A 167 5.44 3.96 -7.78
CA GLN A 167 6.90 3.78 -7.72
C GLN A 167 7.31 2.35 -8.05
N ILE A 168 6.61 1.36 -7.51
CA ILE A 168 6.86 -0.06 -7.80
C ILE A 168 6.67 -0.35 -9.28
N VAL A 169 5.56 0.11 -9.88
CA VAL A 169 5.30 -0.08 -11.32
C VAL A 169 6.36 0.64 -12.17
N LYS A 170 6.72 1.87 -11.82
CA LYS A 170 7.80 2.61 -12.50
C LYS A 170 9.13 1.85 -12.44
N PHE A 171 9.46 1.23 -11.31
CA PHE A 171 10.67 0.42 -11.16
C PHE A 171 10.69 -0.83 -12.03
N VAL A 172 9.56 -1.56 -12.12
CA VAL A 172 9.42 -2.73 -13.00
C VAL A 172 9.78 -2.37 -14.44
N TYR A 173 9.33 -1.20 -14.88
CA TYR A 173 9.46 -0.74 -16.25
C TYR A 173 10.63 0.23 -16.49
N ALA A 174 11.46 0.50 -15.49
CA ALA A 174 12.60 1.40 -15.62
C ALA A 174 13.66 0.90 -16.61
N ALA A 175 13.78 -0.42 -16.77
CA ALA A 175 14.76 -1.05 -17.65
C ALA A 175 14.10 -2.11 -18.54
N PRO A 176 13.97 -1.88 -19.87
CA PRO A 176 13.30 -2.81 -20.78
C PRO A 176 13.91 -4.22 -20.80
N ARG A 177 15.21 -4.37 -20.50
CA ARG A 177 15.88 -5.68 -20.44
C ARG A 177 15.39 -6.56 -19.29
N HIS A 178 14.83 -5.98 -18.23
CA HIS A 178 14.44 -6.69 -17.01
C HIS A 178 12.93 -6.66 -16.75
N GLU A 179 12.16 -5.98 -17.60
CA GLU A 179 10.73 -5.72 -17.37
C GLU A 179 9.90 -7.00 -17.18
N ASN A 180 10.19 -8.08 -17.92
CA ASN A 180 9.43 -9.33 -17.80
C ASN A 180 9.72 -10.05 -16.48
N ARG A 181 10.99 -10.15 -16.09
CA ARG A 181 11.39 -10.78 -14.82
C ARG A 181 10.83 -9.98 -13.63
N ARG A 182 10.97 -8.65 -13.67
CA ARG A 182 10.46 -7.77 -12.60
C ARG A 182 8.93 -7.80 -12.52
N LEU A 183 8.24 -7.90 -13.65
CA LEU A 183 6.80 -8.07 -13.70
C LEU A 183 6.39 -9.41 -13.08
N GLU A 184 7.04 -10.51 -13.43
CA GLU A 184 6.78 -11.82 -12.82
C GLU A 184 6.95 -11.77 -11.28
N ASN A 185 8.06 -11.20 -10.80
CA ASN A 185 8.30 -11.01 -9.36
C ASN A 185 7.24 -10.13 -8.69
N LEU A 186 6.76 -9.09 -9.38
CA LEU A 186 5.72 -8.22 -8.85
C LEU A 186 4.37 -8.94 -8.77
N LEU A 187 4.01 -9.73 -9.78
CA LEU A 187 2.79 -10.53 -9.73
C LEU A 187 2.83 -11.52 -8.55
N ASP A 188 3.99 -12.15 -8.31
CA ASP A 188 4.20 -13.02 -7.15
C ASP A 188 4.01 -12.29 -5.81
N LEU A 189 4.44 -11.02 -5.73
CA LEU A 189 4.22 -10.17 -4.55
C LEU A 189 2.74 -9.80 -4.41
N VAL A 190 2.10 -9.36 -5.51
CA VAL A 190 0.69 -8.92 -5.53
C VAL A 190 -0.24 -10.02 -5.01
N ARG A 191 -0.02 -11.28 -5.42
CA ARG A 191 -0.80 -12.43 -4.92
C ARG A 191 -0.76 -12.60 -3.40
N GLN A 192 0.32 -12.15 -2.75
CA GLN A 192 0.52 -12.29 -1.30
C GLN A 192 0.10 -11.05 -0.52
N LEU A 193 -0.37 -10.00 -1.19
CA LEU A 193 -0.85 -8.80 -0.50
C LEU A 193 -2.14 -9.12 0.27
N PRO A 194 -2.25 -8.74 1.55
CA PRO A 194 -3.41 -9.08 2.38
C PRO A 194 -4.65 -8.27 2.00
N ALA A 195 -4.48 -7.01 1.56
CA ALA A 195 -5.58 -6.14 1.21
C ALA A 195 -5.92 -6.28 -0.29
N ARG A 196 -7.18 -6.64 -0.60
CA ARG A 196 -7.67 -6.68 -1.99
C ARG A 196 -7.59 -5.33 -2.69
N GLN A 197 -7.72 -4.23 -1.93
CA GLN A 197 -7.62 -2.89 -2.50
C GLN A 197 -6.23 -2.62 -3.09
N ASP A 198 -5.17 -3.04 -2.38
CA ASP A 198 -3.79 -2.90 -2.84
C ASP A 198 -3.54 -3.69 -4.13
N GLN A 199 -4.06 -4.92 -4.18
CA GLN A 199 -4.01 -5.76 -5.38
C GLN A 199 -4.69 -5.05 -6.56
N ARG A 200 -5.91 -4.53 -6.36
CA ARG A 200 -6.66 -3.81 -7.39
C ARG A 200 -5.90 -2.58 -7.90
N THR A 201 -5.32 -1.77 -7.00
CA THR A 201 -4.55 -0.59 -7.37
C THR A 201 -3.32 -0.94 -8.19
N LEU A 202 -2.58 -1.98 -7.81
CA LEU A 202 -1.42 -2.43 -8.60
C LEU A 202 -1.84 -2.95 -9.97
N TYR A 203 -2.89 -3.76 -10.06
CA TYR A 203 -3.38 -4.24 -11.36
C TYR A 203 -3.90 -3.13 -12.27
N GLN A 204 -4.57 -2.12 -11.72
CA GLN A 204 -5.00 -0.92 -12.46
C GLN A 204 -3.82 -0.17 -13.10
N LEU A 205 -2.68 -0.13 -12.40
CA LEU A 205 -1.47 0.52 -12.91
C LEU A 205 -0.69 -0.39 -13.89
N LEU A 206 -0.69 -1.71 -13.66
CA LEU A 206 0.03 -2.67 -14.49
C LEU A 206 -0.60 -2.89 -15.85
N GLN A 207 -1.94 -2.96 -15.92
CA GLN A 207 -2.63 -3.27 -17.17
C GLN A 207 -2.25 -2.33 -18.32
N PRO A 208 -2.30 -0.99 -18.19
CA PRO A 208 -1.97 -0.10 -19.30
C PRO A 208 -0.49 -0.21 -19.69
N GLU A 209 0.41 -0.49 -18.75
CA GLU A 209 1.83 -0.69 -19.05
C GLU A 209 2.07 -2.00 -19.82
N ILE A 210 1.42 -3.10 -19.43
CA ILE A 210 1.49 -4.37 -20.17
C ILE A 210 0.97 -4.19 -21.60
N MET A 211 -0.17 -3.50 -21.76
CA MET A 211 -0.84 -3.36 -23.05
C MET A 211 -0.07 -2.50 -24.06
N LYS A 212 0.71 -1.51 -23.59
CA LYS A 212 1.57 -0.68 -24.44
C LYS A 212 2.79 -1.44 -24.99
N ARG A 213 3.16 -2.58 -24.41
CA ARG A 213 4.41 -3.30 -24.72
C ARG A 213 4.18 -4.49 -25.66
N PRO A 214 4.78 -4.50 -26.87
CA PRO A 214 4.62 -5.60 -27.82
C PRO A 214 5.10 -6.97 -27.29
N THR A 215 6.10 -6.97 -26.43
CA THR A 215 6.67 -8.17 -25.80
C THR A 215 5.77 -8.77 -24.72
N GLN A 216 4.83 -8.00 -24.17
CA GLN A 216 4.03 -8.38 -23.01
C GLN A 216 2.54 -8.54 -23.31
N ASN A 217 1.95 -7.65 -24.12
CA ASN A 217 0.50 -7.53 -24.30
C ASN A 217 -0.21 -8.81 -24.80
N GLN A 218 0.52 -9.72 -25.41
CA GLN A 218 0.05 -10.99 -25.94
C GLN A 218 0.72 -12.21 -25.29
N SER A 219 1.51 -11.98 -24.24
CA SER A 219 2.35 -12.99 -23.60
C SER A 219 1.62 -13.78 -22.51
N THR A 220 2.30 -14.81 -21.99
CA THR A 220 1.88 -15.54 -20.79
C THR A 220 1.70 -14.64 -19.58
N LEU A 221 2.54 -13.60 -19.41
CA LEU A 221 2.41 -12.65 -18.31
C LEU A 221 1.11 -11.84 -18.42
N ALA A 222 0.69 -11.47 -19.63
CA ALA A 222 -0.61 -10.79 -19.82
C ALA A 222 -1.79 -11.70 -19.48
N MET A 223 -1.76 -12.99 -19.85
CA MET A 223 -2.80 -13.95 -19.45
C MET A 223 -2.83 -14.13 -17.93
N LEU A 224 -1.66 -14.28 -17.31
CA LEU A 224 -1.51 -14.42 -15.87
C LEU A 224 -2.12 -13.23 -15.13
N THR A 225 -1.70 -12.01 -15.48
CA THR A 225 -2.24 -10.77 -14.93
C THR A 225 -3.75 -10.69 -15.14
N ALA A 226 -4.25 -10.97 -16.36
CA ALA A 226 -5.68 -10.86 -16.65
C ALA A 226 -6.54 -11.87 -15.84
N LEU A 227 -6.04 -13.07 -15.58
CA LEU A 227 -6.76 -14.06 -14.77
C LEU A 227 -6.74 -13.69 -13.29
N GLU A 228 -5.62 -13.20 -12.77
CA GLU A 228 -5.53 -12.75 -11.38
C GLU A 228 -6.36 -11.49 -11.13
N MET A 229 -6.35 -10.54 -12.07
CA MET A 229 -7.28 -9.41 -12.07
C MET A 229 -8.72 -9.87 -11.94
N GLY A 230 -9.10 -10.94 -12.65
CA GLY A 230 -10.45 -11.52 -12.58
C GLY A 230 -10.85 -12.00 -11.18
N GLN A 231 -9.89 -12.29 -10.29
CA GLN A 231 -10.16 -12.72 -8.92
C GLN A 231 -10.44 -11.54 -7.95
N VAL A 232 -10.03 -10.32 -8.33
CA VAL A 232 -10.15 -9.12 -7.49
C VAL A 232 -11.13 -8.09 -8.05
N VAL A 233 -11.55 -8.25 -9.30
CA VAL A 233 -12.53 -7.38 -9.94
C VAL A 233 -13.93 -7.68 -9.41
N GLU A 234 -14.63 -6.63 -8.99
CA GLU A 234 -16.01 -6.67 -8.55
C GLU A 234 -16.90 -5.91 -9.55
N GLY A 235 -17.95 -6.58 -10.04
CA GLY A 235 -18.92 -6.00 -10.97
C GLY A 235 -18.36 -5.63 -12.35
N ASN A 236 -19.12 -4.80 -13.07
CA ASN A 236 -18.85 -4.42 -14.47
C ASN A 236 -18.16 -3.04 -14.60
N GLY A 237 -17.17 -2.77 -13.75
CA GLY A 237 -16.45 -1.49 -13.73
C GLY A 237 -15.34 -1.35 -14.79
N GLU A 238 -14.61 -0.24 -14.75
CA GLU A 238 -13.51 0.04 -15.70
C GLU A 238 -12.38 -1.01 -15.64
N LEU A 239 -12.03 -1.45 -14.43
CA LEU A 239 -11.03 -2.50 -14.24
C LEU A 239 -11.46 -3.83 -14.89
N LYS A 240 -12.78 -4.11 -14.94
CA LYS A 240 -13.31 -5.29 -15.64
C LYS A 240 -13.09 -5.18 -17.14
N LYS A 241 -13.37 -4.02 -17.74
CA LYS A 241 -13.10 -3.78 -19.17
C LYS A 241 -11.62 -3.92 -19.51
N GLN A 242 -10.75 -3.37 -18.67
CA GLN A 242 -9.29 -3.48 -18.82
C GLN A 242 -8.82 -4.93 -18.74
N GLN A 243 -9.35 -5.69 -17.78
CA GLN A 243 -9.10 -7.11 -17.61
C GLN A 243 -9.57 -7.91 -18.83
N ASP A 244 -10.82 -7.69 -19.28
CA ASP A 244 -11.41 -8.38 -20.42
C ASP A 244 -10.65 -8.07 -21.73
N ALA A 245 -10.24 -6.82 -21.95
CA ALA A 245 -9.47 -6.44 -23.14
C ALA A 245 -8.14 -7.21 -23.23
N MET A 246 -7.39 -7.29 -22.13
CA MET A 246 -6.14 -8.03 -22.06
C MET A 246 -6.38 -9.55 -22.18
N TYR A 247 -7.37 -10.07 -21.44
CA TYR A 247 -7.76 -11.48 -21.46
C TYR A 247 -8.11 -11.95 -22.87
N GLN A 248 -9.01 -11.23 -23.57
CA GLN A 248 -9.48 -11.62 -24.90
C GLN A 248 -8.37 -11.55 -25.94
N LEU A 249 -7.45 -10.58 -25.81
CA LEU A 249 -6.32 -10.44 -26.73
C LEU A 249 -5.41 -11.67 -26.67
N VAL A 250 -5.01 -12.09 -25.47
CA VAL A 250 -4.14 -13.27 -25.30
C VAL A 250 -4.88 -14.55 -25.63
N LEU A 251 -6.13 -14.71 -25.17
CA LEU A 251 -6.95 -15.90 -25.45
C LEU A 251 -7.07 -16.12 -26.95
N LYS A 252 -7.39 -15.07 -27.72
CA LYS A 252 -7.49 -15.15 -29.18
C LYS A 252 -6.19 -15.63 -29.81
N ARG A 253 -5.03 -15.09 -29.40
CA ARG A 253 -3.72 -15.54 -29.88
C ARG A 253 -3.51 -17.01 -29.56
N TRP A 254 -3.74 -17.44 -28.32
CA TRP A 254 -3.53 -18.82 -27.91
C TRP A 254 -4.44 -19.81 -28.65
N MET A 255 -5.70 -19.44 -28.91
CA MET A 255 -6.58 -20.23 -29.77
C MET A 255 -5.97 -20.42 -31.17
N PHE A 256 -5.41 -19.36 -31.78
CA PHE A 256 -4.74 -19.47 -33.07
C PHE A 256 -3.44 -20.29 -33.03
N LEU A 257 -2.63 -20.15 -31.97
CA LEU A 257 -1.45 -20.97 -31.76
C LEU A 257 -1.84 -22.45 -31.67
N CYS A 258 -2.90 -22.78 -30.92
CA CYS A 258 -3.41 -24.15 -30.81
C CYS A 258 -3.87 -24.70 -32.17
N LEU A 259 -4.56 -23.91 -32.99
CA LEU A 259 -4.98 -24.28 -34.34
C LEU A 259 -3.80 -24.45 -35.33
N ALA A 260 -2.74 -23.66 -35.16
CA ALA A 260 -1.48 -23.79 -35.90
C ALA A 260 -0.58 -24.93 -35.37
N GLY A 261 -1.00 -25.55 -34.27
CA GLY A 261 -0.29 -26.58 -33.52
C GLY A 261 1.02 -26.17 -32.88
N GLN A 262 1.07 -24.91 -32.44
CA GLN A 262 2.12 -24.34 -31.60
C GLN A 262 1.66 -24.35 -30.14
N TYR A 263 2.04 -25.37 -29.38
CA TYR A 263 1.47 -25.61 -28.04
C TYR A 263 2.35 -25.14 -26.88
N ARG A 264 3.63 -24.82 -27.15
CA ARG A 264 4.67 -24.61 -26.13
C ARG A 264 4.23 -23.65 -25.02
N GLU A 265 3.73 -22.48 -25.39
CA GLU A 265 3.37 -21.44 -24.43
C GLU A 265 2.17 -21.85 -23.56
N ILE A 266 1.15 -22.46 -24.18
CA ILE A 266 -0.07 -22.92 -23.50
C ILE A 266 0.27 -24.03 -22.49
N VAL A 267 1.10 -24.98 -22.91
CA VAL A 267 1.54 -26.10 -22.06
C VAL A 267 2.40 -25.61 -20.90
N GLN A 268 3.33 -24.68 -21.15
CA GLN A 268 4.12 -24.05 -20.10
C GLN A 268 3.24 -23.33 -19.07
N PHE A 269 2.20 -22.61 -19.52
CA PHE A 269 1.25 -21.99 -18.61
C PHE A 269 0.43 -23.01 -17.80
N ALA A 270 -0.09 -24.04 -18.47
CA ALA A 270 -0.84 -25.12 -17.81
C ALA A 270 -0.01 -25.87 -16.75
N THR A 271 1.32 -25.90 -16.94
CA THR A 271 2.29 -26.54 -16.03
C THR A 271 2.60 -25.65 -14.84
N LYS A 272 2.89 -24.36 -15.06
CA LYS A 272 3.23 -23.41 -13.99
C LYS A 272 2.02 -22.98 -13.17
N HIS A 273 0.84 -22.84 -13.80
CA HIS A 273 -0.36 -22.27 -13.19
C HIS A 273 -1.60 -23.13 -13.46
N PRO A 274 -1.64 -24.39 -12.98
CA PRO A 274 -2.71 -25.34 -13.31
C PRO A 274 -4.11 -24.84 -12.93
N ARG A 275 -4.27 -24.25 -11.73
CA ARG A 275 -5.56 -23.69 -11.26
C ARG A 275 -6.07 -22.52 -12.09
N LEU A 276 -5.17 -21.70 -12.63
CA LEU A 276 -5.57 -20.59 -13.52
C LEU A 276 -5.90 -21.12 -14.91
N PHE A 277 -5.18 -22.15 -15.36
CA PHE A 277 -5.45 -22.80 -16.64
C PHE A 277 -6.83 -23.46 -16.70
N GLU A 278 -7.33 -24.05 -15.60
CA GLU A 278 -8.70 -24.58 -15.52
C GLU A 278 -9.77 -23.56 -15.97
N GLN A 279 -9.56 -22.28 -15.72
CA GLN A 279 -10.52 -21.22 -16.09
C GLN A 279 -10.60 -20.97 -17.61
N ILE A 280 -9.60 -21.43 -18.37
CA ILE A 280 -9.44 -21.15 -19.80
C ILE A 280 -9.27 -22.40 -20.66
N GLY A 281 -8.97 -23.56 -20.07
CA GLY A 281 -8.63 -24.79 -20.76
C GLY A 281 -9.69 -25.20 -21.78
N ALA A 282 -10.96 -25.23 -21.36
CA ALA A 282 -12.09 -25.48 -22.25
C ALA A 282 -12.21 -24.45 -23.39
N LYS A 283 -11.94 -23.16 -23.13
CA LYS A 283 -12.01 -22.12 -24.17
C LYS A 283 -10.92 -22.29 -25.23
N ILE A 284 -9.71 -22.70 -24.83
CA ILE A 284 -8.61 -23.01 -25.75
C ILE A 284 -8.92 -24.26 -26.58
N ALA A 285 -9.53 -25.27 -25.97
CA ALA A 285 -10.00 -26.47 -26.67
C ALA A 285 -11.25 -26.22 -27.54
N THR A 286 -11.85 -25.03 -27.46
CA THR A 286 -13.02 -24.65 -28.26
C THR A 286 -12.59 -23.96 -29.54
N ILE A 287 -13.07 -24.45 -30.68
CA ILE A 287 -12.80 -23.88 -32.01
C ILE A 287 -14.04 -23.12 -32.46
N HIS A 288 -13.91 -21.88 -32.91
CA HIS A 288 -15.04 -21.15 -33.46
C HIS A 288 -15.53 -21.79 -34.79
N PRO A 289 -16.85 -21.87 -35.06
CA PRO A 289 -17.38 -22.54 -36.27
C PRO A 289 -16.72 -22.08 -37.59
N LYS A 290 -16.46 -20.78 -37.71
CA LYS A 290 -15.80 -20.16 -38.89
C LYS A 290 -14.40 -20.72 -39.21
N TYR A 291 -13.70 -21.28 -38.22
CA TYR A 291 -12.35 -21.83 -38.40
C TYR A 291 -12.34 -23.35 -38.58
N TRP A 292 -13.49 -24.03 -38.49
CA TRP A 292 -13.53 -25.49 -38.43
C TRP A 292 -12.91 -26.19 -39.67
N TRP A 293 -12.94 -25.53 -40.82
CA TRP A 293 -12.39 -26.04 -42.09
C TRP A 293 -10.99 -25.51 -42.42
N LYS A 294 -10.39 -24.70 -41.54
CA LYS A 294 -9.17 -23.93 -41.81
C LYS A 294 -7.93 -24.41 -41.05
N PHE A 295 -8.03 -25.53 -40.33
CA PHE A 295 -6.94 -26.06 -39.51
C PHE A 295 -6.78 -27.58 -39.72
N SER A 296 -5.64 -28.10 -39.28
CA SER A 296 -5.40 -29.54 -39.26
C SER A 296 -6.05 -30.16 -38.03
N PHE A 297 -7.20 -30.82 -38.20
CA PHE A 297 -7.83 -31.56 -37.11
C PHE A 297 -6.90 -32.60 -36.50
N THR A 298 -6.13 -33.30 -37.33
CA THR A 298 -5.14 -34.30 -36.89
C THR A 298 -4.10 -33.69 -35.94
N GLN A 299 -3.62 -32.48 -36.23
CA GLN A 299 -2.65 -31.80 -35.36
C GLN A 299 -3.34 -31.34 -34.07
N PHE A 300 -4.48 -30.67 -34.18
CA PHE A 300 -5.22 -30.16 -33.02
C PHE A 300 -5.59 -31.21 -31.97
N VAL A 301 -6.03 -32.42 -32.38
CA VAL A 301 -6.38 -33.47 -31.41
C VAL A 301 -5.18 -34.04 -30.64
N THR A 302 -3.95 -33.68 -31.00
CA THR A 302 -2.76 -34.04 -30.22
C THR A 302 -2.55 -33.13 -29.02
N TYR A 303 -3.09 -31.91 -29.04
CA TYR A 303 -2.92 -30.89 -27.99
C TYR A 303 -3.24 -31.40 -26.58
N PRO A 304 -4.40 -32.07 -26.32
CA PRO A 304 -4.73 -32.52 -24.97
C PRO A 304 -3.65 -33.43 -24.35
N ASN A 305 -2.97 -34.25 -25.16
CA ASN A 305 -1.92 -35.15 -24.68
C ASN A 305 -0.61 -34.45 -24.29
N LEU A 306 -0.48 -33.16 -24.59
CA LEU A 306 0.66 -32.33 -24.18
C LEU A 306 0.43 -31.65 -22.83
N LEU A 307 -0.80 -31.67 -22.31
CA LEU A 307 -1.12 -31.04 -21.03
C LEU A 307 -0.56 -31.87 -19.87
N PRO A 308 -0.08 -31.23 -18.80
CA PRO A 308 0.64 -31.91 -17.71
C PRO A 308 -0.28 -32.72 -16.79
N LEU A 309 -1.54 -32.31 -16.57
CA LEU A 309 -2.42 -32.91 -15.57
C LEU A 309 -3.54 -33.77 -16.19
N PRO A 310 -3.93 -34.90 -15.57
CA PRO A 310 -5.08 -35.73 -15.96
C PRO A 310 -6.36 -34.96 -16.29
N GLU A 311 -6.75 -34.06 -15.39
CA GLU A 311 -8.00 -33.30 -15.46
C GLU A 311 -8.02 -32.41 -16.69
N GLN A 312 -6.90 -31.74 -16.96
CA GLN A 312 -6.71 -30.87 -18.11
C GLN A 312 -6.83 -31.64 -19.43
N ARG A 313 -6.27 -32.86 -19.51
CA ARG A 313 -6.37 -33.71 -20.71
C ARG A 313 -7.81 -34.14 -20.95
N LEU A 314 -8.45 -34.67 -19.91
CA LEU A 314 -9.82 -35.19 -19.99
C LEU A 314 -10.82 -34.09 -20.33
N GLU A 315 -10.71 -32.92 -19.70
CA GLU A 315 -11.55 -31.76 -20.01
C GLU A 315 -11.38 -31.34 -21.46
N ALA A 316 -10.15 -31.18 -21.95
CA ALA A 316 -9.90 -30.81 -23.34
C ALA A 316 -10.50 -31.82 -24.32
N PHE A 317 -10.33 -33.13 -24.08
CA PHE A 317 -10.95 -34.16 -24.92
C PHE A 317 -12.48 -34.11 -24.89
N ARG A 318 -13.09 -33.91 -23.71
CA ARG A 318 -14.54 -33.73 -23.57
C ARG A 318 -15.03 -32.53 -24.35
N THR A 319 -14.32 -31.40 -24.29
CA THR A 319 -14.67 -30.20 -25.06
C THR A 319 -14.59 -30.45 -26.56
N ILE A 320 -13.57 -31.17 -27.04
CA ILE A 320 -13.44 -31.55 -28.45
C ILE A 320 -14.60 -32.47 -28.87
N MET A 321 -14.92 -33.49 -28.07
CA MET A 321 -16.00 -34.43 -28.34
C MET A 321 -17.36 -33.74 -28.41
N LYS A 322 -17.65 -32.85 -27.44
CA LYS A 322 -18.88 -32.05 -27.41
C LYS A 322 -19.04 -31.22 -28.69
N GLN A 323 -17.96 -30.60 -29.17
CA GLN A 323 -18.00 -29.83 -30.42
C GLN A 323 -18.22 -30.69 -31.66
N LEU A 324 -17.61 -31.88 -31.70
CA LEU A 324 -17.84 -32.83 -32.80
C LEU A 324 -19.33 -33.21 -32.89
N LYS A 325 -19.95 -33.51 -31.74
CA LYS A 325 -21.38 -33.86 -31.65
C LYS A 325 -22.28 -32.72 -32.13
N GLN A 326 -21.95 -31.48 -31.77
CA GLN A 326 -22.73 -30.30 -32.17
C GLN A 326 -22.64 -29.96 -33.66
N ARG A 327 -21.58 -30.38 -34.36
CA ARG A 327 -21.24 -29.85 -35.70
C ARG A 327 -21.27 -30.86 -36.83
N ASN A 328 -20.94 -32.13 -36.55
CA ASN A 328 -20.71 -33.14 -37.59
C ASN A 328 -21.69 -34.31 -37.49
N GLY A 329 -22.96 -34.09 -37.84
CA GLY A 329 -23.97 -35.15 -37.86
C GLY A 329 -23.77 -36.21 -38.96
N LYS A 330 -23.05 -35.89 -40.05
CA LYS A 330 -22.94 -36.78 -41.25
C LYS A 330 -21.51 -37.25 -41.58
N PHE A 331 -20.46 -36.54 -41.15
CA PHE A 331 -19.06 -36.83 -41.51
C PHE A 331 -18.13 -36.90 -40.30
N PHE A 332 -18.55 -37.60 -39.25
CA PHE A 332 -17.81 -37.74 -37.98
C PHE A 332 -16.75 -38.85 -37.99
N ALA A 333 -16.87 -39.86 -38.86
CA ALA A 333 -16.04 -41.07 -38.78
C ALA A 333 -14.53 -40.80 -38.95
N ASP A 334 -14.13 -39.89 -39.84
CA ASP A 334 -12.73 -39.46 -39.98
C ASP A 334 -12.20 -38.77 -38.71
N HIS A 335 -13.01 -37.90 -38.10
CA HIS A 335 -12.65 -37.18 -36.89
C HIS A 335 -12.56 -38.12 -35.68
N LEU A 336 -13.52 -39.04 -35.51
CA LEU A 336 -13.48 -40.05 -34.45
C LEU A 336 -12.31 -41.01 -34.62
N ALA A 337 -11.99 -41.42 -35.86
CA ALA A 337 -10.82 -42.25 -36.16
C ALA A 337 -9.49 -41.56 -35.79
N LYS A 338 -9.40 -40.23 -35.92
CA LYS A 338 -8.23 -39.44 -35.48
C LYS A 338 -8.19 -39.23 -33.98
N LEU A 339 -9.35 -39.14 -33.33
CA LEU A 339 -9.48 -38.88 -31.89
C LEU A 339 -9.21 -40.12 -31.03
N ALA A 340 -9.68 -41.30 -31.46
CA ALA A 340 -9.58 -42.53 -30.66
C ALA A 340 -8.14 -42.90 -30.23
N PRO A 341 -7.12 -42.86 -31.13
CA PRO A 341 -5.74 -43.12 -30.73
C PRO A 341 -5.16 -42.07 -29.77
N GLN A 342 -5.68 -40.84 -29.79
CA GLN A 342 -5.24 -39.81 -28.85
C GLN A 342 -5.81 -40.05 -27.45
N ILE A 343 -7.05 -40.55 -27.35
CA ILE A 343 -7.65 -40.96 -26.08
C ILE A 343 -6.95 -42.21 -25.52
N GLU A 344 -6.49 -43.12 -26.37
CA GLU A 344 -5.66 -44.27 -25.95
C GLU A 344 -4.35 -43.80 -25.29
N ARG A 345 -3.66 -42.82 -25.90
CA ARG A 345 -2.46 -42.20 -25.28
C ARG A 345 -2.78 -41.53 -23.94
N CYS A 346 -3.94 -40.90 -23.83
CA CYS A 346 -4.39 -40.32 -22.57
C CYS A 346 -4.61 -41.40 -21.52
N GLU A 347 -5.24 -42.52 -21.87
CA GLU A 347 -5.42 -43.66 -20.97
C GLU A 347 -4.08 -44.24 -20.50
N GLN A 348 -3.12 -44.43 -21.41
CA GLN A 348 -1.77 -44.88 -21.06
C GLN A 348 -1.11 -43.94 -20.05
N PHE A 349 -1.27 -42.62 -20.24
CA PHE A 349 -0.79 -41.62 -19.29
C PHE A 349 -1.50 -41.72 -17.93
N LEU A 350 -2.82 -41.92 -17.89
CA LEU A 350 -3.58 -42.05 -16.65
C LEU A 350 -3.18 -43.30 -15.85
N ARG A 351 -2.91 -44.43 -16.52
CA ARG A 351 -2.41 -45.67 -15.89
C ARG A 351 -1.04 -45.51 -15.23
N GLN A 352 -0.24 -44.55 -15.68
CA GLN A 352 1.06 -44.25 -15.07
C GLN A 352 0.93 -43.39 -13.80
N GLN A 353 -0.25 -42.83 -13.52
CA GLN A 353 -0.48 -41.99 -12.34
C GLN A 353 -0.88 -42.84 -11.13
N LYS A 354 -0.42 -42.45 -9.93
CA LYS A 354 -0.71 -43.15 -8.66
C LYS A 354 -2.21 -43.22 -8.29
N LYS A 355 -3.05 -42.45 -8.97
CA LYS A 355 -4.48 -42.23 -8.68
C LYS A 355 -5.37 -42.58 -9.88
N GLU A 356 -5.07 -43.70 -10.55
CA GLU A 356 -5.81 -44.14 -11.75
C GLU A 356 -7.34 -44.23 -11.52
N LEU A 357 -7.75 -44.70 -10.33
CA LEU A 357 -9.16 -44.91 -9.98
C LEU A 357 -9.99 -43.62 -9.99
N GLU A 358 -9.38 -42.46 -9.72
CA GLU A 358 -10.09 -41.16 -9.70
C GLU A 358 -10.61 -40.77 -11.09
N TRP A 359 -9.92 -41.18 -12.15
CA TRP A 359 -10.18 -40.74 -13.53
C TRP A 359 -10.83 -41.82 -14.40
N LYS A 360 -11.02 -43.02 -13.85
CA LYS A 360 -11.53 -44.17 -14.60
C LYS A 360 -12.95 -43.95 -15.10
N ASP A 361 -13.85 -43.47 -14.24
CA ASP A 361 -15.25 -43.20 -14.61
C ASP A 361 -15.35 -42.09 -15.67
N GLU A 362 -14.50 -41.07 -15.54
CA GLU A 362 -14.42 -39.97 -16.48
C GLU A 362 -14.00 -40.43 -17.88
N LEU A 363 -12.99 -41.31 -17.94
CA LEU A 363 -12.49 -41.90 -19.16
C LEU A 363 -13.51 -42.86 -19.79
N VAL A 364 -14.18 -43.68 -18.99
CA VAL A 364 -15.25 -44.58 -19.46
C VAL A 364 -16.39 -43.77 -20.08
N LYS A 365 -16.84 -42.70 -19.41
CA LYS A 365 -17.85 -41.78 -19.96
C LYS A 365 -17.39 -41.16 -21.29
N LEU A 366 -16.14 -40.70 -21.38
CA LEU A 366 -15.59 -40.13 -22.61
C LEU A 366 -15.54 -41.14 -23.77
N LYS A 367 -15.12 -42.39 -23.50
CA LYS A 367 -15.14 -43.48 -24.49
C LYS A 367 -16.56 -43.86 -24.89
N GLY A 368 -17.51 -43.86 -23.96
CA GLY A 368 -18.92 -44.13 -24.21
C GLY A 368 -19.56 -43.16 -25.21
N GLN A 369 -19.12 -41.89 -25.22
CA GLN A 369 -19.61 -40.86 -26.15
C GLN A 369 -19.36 -41.18 -27.64
N PHE A 370 -18.50 -42.14 -27.99
CA PHE A 370 -18.33 -42.57 -29.38
C PHE A 370 -19.61 -43.23 -29.93
N ALA A 371 -20.31 -44.02 -29.10
CA ALA A 371 -21.54 -44.71 -29.49
C ALA A 371 -22.72 -43.75 -29.71
N ASP A 372 -22.63 -42.50 -29.22
CA ASP A 372 -23.62 -41.46 -29.47
C ASP A 372 -23.69 -41.03 -30.94
N PHE A 373 -22.61 -41.23 -31.70
CA PHE A 373 -22.54 -40.87 -33.12
C PHE A 373 -23.07 -41.97 -34.04
N ASP A 374 -22.77 -43.23 -33.72
CA ASP A 374 -23.27 -44.42 -34.42
C ASP A 374 -23.39 -45.56 -33.39
N ARG A 375 -24.62 -45.93 -33.03
CA ARG A 375 -24.88 -46.98 -32.03
C ARG A 375 -24.26 -48.33 -32.38
N ARG A 376 -23.90 -48.56 -33.66
CA ARG A 376 -23.25 -49.80 -34.13
C ARG A 376 -21.73 -49.76 -34.02
N LYS A 377 -21.13 -48.61 -33.76
CA LYS A 377 -19.67 -48.39 -33.74
C LYS A 377 -19.28 -47.66 -32.46
N ASP A 378 -18.59 -48.36 -31.59
CA ASP A 378 -18.09 -47.83 -30.32
C ASP A 378 -16.65 -47.32 -30.45
N TYR A 379 -16.08 -46.89 -29.33
CA TYR A 379 -14.68 -46.47 -29.24
C TYR A 379 -13.70 -47.54 -29.78
N ALA A 380 -13.91 -48.81 -29.45
CA ALA A 380 -13.03 -49.91 -29.87
C ALA A 380 -13.03 -50.08 -31.39
N TYR A 381 -14.18 -49.93 -32.05
CA TYR A 381 -14.27 -49.92 -33.51
C TYR A 381 -13.40 -48.82 -34.13
N TYR A 382 -13.52 -47.57 -33.65
CA TYR A 382 -12.78 -46.44 -34.22
C TYR A 382 -11.28 -46.53 -33.94
N LEU A 383 -10.88 -47.08 -32.79
CA LEU A 383 -9.50 -47.33 -32.46
C LEU A 383 -8.88 -48.39 -33.40
N LYS A 384 -9.52 -49.56 -33.50
CA LYS A 384 -9.06 -50.68 -34.34
C LYS A 384 -8.97 -50.30 -35.83
N ASN A 385 -9.96 -49.56 -36.32
CA ASN A 385 -10.06 -49.20 -37.74
C ASN A 385 -9.46 -47.82 -38.07
N SER A 386 -8.78 -47.16 -37.13
CA SER A 386 -8.31 -45.77 -37.27
C SER A 386 -7.52 -45.53 -38.57
N LYS A 387 -6.47 -46.32 -38.81
CA LYS A 387 -5.62 -46.17 -40.02
C LYS A 387 -6.39 -46.34 -41.32
N ALA A 388 -7.25 -47.36 -41.38
CA ALA A 388 -8.05 -47.68 -42.57
C ALA A 388 -9.09 -46.59 -42.86
N LEU A 389 -9.77 -46.09 -41.83
CA LEU A 389 -10.75 -45.01 -41.96
C LEU A 389 -10.09 -43.70 -42.40
N ILE A 390 -8.98 -43.31 -41.75
CA ILE A 390 -8.24 -42.10 -42.13
C ILE A 390 -7.77 -42.17 -43.59
N LYS A 391 -7.22 -43.32 -44.02
CA LYS A 391 -6.80 -43.53 -45.41
C LYS A 391 -7.99 -43.41 -46.38
N LYS A 392 -9.10 -44.09 -46.09
CA LYS A 392 -10.33 -44.04 -46.90
C LYS A 392 -10.83 -42.61 -47.13
N TYR A 393 -10.87 -41.79 -46.08
CA TYR A 393 -11.32 -40.40 -46.19
C TYR A 393 -10.29 -39.49 -46.89
N ALA A 394 -8.99 -39.74 -46.69
CA ALA A 394 -7.93 -39.02 -47.40
C ALA A 394 -7.97 -39.30 -48.91
N ASP A 395 -8.18 -40.55 -49.30
CA ASP A 395 -8.27 -40.96 -50.71
C ASP A 395 -9.53 -40.40 -51.38
N ALA A 396 -10.68 -40.43 -50.68
CA ALA A 396 -11.91 -39.79 -51.16
C ALA A 396 -11.75 -38.27 -51.36
N ALA A 397 -11.02 -37.59 -50.47
CA ALA A 397 -10.73 -36.16 -50.60
C ALA A 397 -9.83 -35.83 -51.81
N LYS A 398 -8.85 -36.70 -52.12
CA LYS A 398 -7.99 -36.57 -53.31
C LYS A 398 -8.77 -36.80 -54.60
N GLN A 399 -9.64 -37.82 -54.63
CA GLN A 399 -10.49 -38.10 -55.78
C GLN A 399 -11.46 -36.95 -56.10
N ASN A 400 -12.02 -36.29 -55.09
CA ASN A 400 -12.87 -35.11 -55.28
C ASN A 400 -12.10 -33.89 -55.81
N LYS A 401 -10.83 -33.69 -55.42
CA LYS A 401 -9.98 -32.62 -55.99
C LYS A 401 -9.65 -32.88 -57.46
N ASN A 402 -9.39 -34.13 -57.83
CA ASN A 402 -9.06 -34.51 -59.21
C ASN A 402 -10.29 -34.49 -60.14
N ARG A 403 -11.52 -34.52 -59.60
CA ARG A 403 -12.78 -34.38 -60.36
C ARG A 403 -13.18 -32.91 -60.65
N GLN A 404 -12.45 -31.91 -60.14
CA GLN A 404 -12.65 -30.50 -60.49
C GLN A 404 -11.38 -29.85 -61.08
N PRO A 405 -11.04 -30.09 -62.36
CA PRO A 405 -9.93 -29.41 -63.03
C PRO A 405 -10.31 -28.04 -63.64
N GLY A 406 -11.41 -27.39 -63.21
CA GLY A 406 -12.02 -26.28 -63.96
C GLY A 406 -12.28 -24.94 -63.23
N ARG A 407 -11.77 -24.73 -62.01
CA ARG A 407 -11.85 -23.40 -61.33
C ARG A 407 -10.50 -22.95 -60.80
N ARG A 408 -9.54 -22.80 -61.71
CA ARG A 408 -8.41 -21.87 -61.53
C ARG A 408 -8.65 -20.68 -62.46
N GLY A 409 -9.28 -19.65 -61.91
CA GLY A 409 -9.39 -18.33 -62.53
C GLY A 409 -8.95 -17.28 -61.52
N GLY A 410 -7.80 -16.66 -61.79
CA GLY A 410 -7.44 -15.30 -61.37
C GLY A 410 -7.27 -15.02 -59.89
N LEU A 411 -6.01 -14.91 -59.45
CA LEU A 411 -5.44 -13.62 -58.99
C LEU A 411 -3.94 -13.85 -58.74
N ALA A 412 -3.20 -13.88 -59.84
CA ALA A 412 -1.81 -13.47 -59.85
C ALA A 412 -1.79 -11.94 -59.97
N GLY A 413 -1.05 -11.28 -59.07
CA GLY A 413 -0.55 -9.91 -59.24
C GLY A 413 -1.49 -8.76 -58.87
N ARG A 414 -1.20 -8.11 -57.75
CA ARG A 414 -0.58 -6.77 -57.77
C ARG A 414 0.10 -6.49 -56.42
N ARG A 415 1.19 -5.74 -56.55
CA ARG A 415 2.18 -5.33 -55.55
C ARG A 415 1.58 -4.56 -54.39
#